data_AF-A0A930DRN2-F1
#
_entry.id   AF-A0A930DRN2-F1
#
_cell.length_a   1.000
_cell.length_b   1.000
_cell.length_c   1.000
_cell.angle_alpha   90.00
_cell.angle_beta   90.00
_cell.angle_gamma   90.00
#
_symmetry.space_group_name_H-M   'P 1'
#
loop_
_entity.id
_entity.type
_entity.pdbx_description
1 polymer ?
#
loop_
_entity_poly.entity_id
_entity_poly.type
_entity_poly.pdbx_seq_one_letter_code
_entity_poly.pdbx_strand_id
1 'polypeptide(L)'
;CQAECGSASGMAAASLVELMGGSPKACGDALGMSLVNQMGLVCDPVAGLVEIPCVKRNVSGVVIAFSSADMALAGVELKIPVDECIAAMKSVGDSMSSALKETAMGGLAASPTGIRLRKEVFGE
;
A
#
# COMPACT_ATOMS: atom_id res chain seq x y z
N CYS A 1 -1.97 -6.08 1.65
CA CYS A 1 -2.28 -4.78 1.03
C CYS A 1 -1.02 -3.94 0.77
N GLN A 2 -0.04 -3.89 1.69
CA GLN A 2 1.27 -3.30 1.37
C GLN A 2 1.89 -3.90 0.08
N ALA A 3 1.71 -5.20 -0.16
CA ALA A 3 2.22 -5.90 -1.34
C ALA A 3 1.35 -5.75 -2.61
N GLU A 4 0.16 -5.15 -2.50
CA GLU A 4 -0.79 -4.98 -3.61
C GLU A 4 -0.96 -3.49 -3.92
N CYS A 5 -1.64 -2.74 -3.05
CA CYS A 5 -1.81 -1.30 -3.21
C CYS A 5 -0.49 -0.54 -2.97
N GLY A 6 0.34 -0.99 -2.03
CA GLY A 6 1.63 -0.34 -1.75
C GLY A 6 2.62 -0.53 -2.88
N SER A 7 2.73 -1.74 -3.43
CA SER A 7 3.57 -2.01 -4.61
C SER A 7 3.05 -1.27 -5.85
N ALA A 8 1.73 -1.22 -6.07
CA ALA A 8 1.13 -0.44 -7.15
C ALA A 8 1.46 1.06 -7.04
N SER A 9 1.35 1.62 -5.84
CA SER A 9 1.76 3.01 -5.57
C SER A 9 3.25 3.24 -5.83
N GLY A 10 4.12 2.32 -5.39
CA GLY A 10 5.57 2.41 -5.64
C GLY A 10 5.92 2.33 -7.13
N MET A 11 5.27 1.45 -7.89
CA MET A 11 5.41 1.37 -9.34
C MET A 11 4.97 2.67 -10.03
N ALA A 12 3.83 3.24 -9.59
CA ALA A 12 3.35 4.51 -10.10
C ALA A 12 4.32 5.66 -9.78
N ALA A 13 4.87 5.72 -8.56
CA ALA A 13 5.83 6.74 -8.15
C ALA A 13 7.09 6.73 -9.02
N ALA A 14 7.71 5.55 -9.21
CA ALA A 14 8.87 5.40 -10.09
C ALA A 14 8.55 5.78 -11.54
N SER A 15 7.38 5.38 -12.04
CA SER A 15 6.96 5.69 -13.41
C SER A 15 6.74 7.20 -13.61
N LEU A 16 6.18 7.89 -12.62
CA LEU A 16 6.02 9.34 -12.66
C LEU A 16 7.37 10.06 -12.73
N VAL A 17 8.35 9.62 -11.94
CA VAL A 17 9.72 10.17 -11.99
C VAL A 17 10.36 9.96 -13.37
N GLU A 18 10.26 8.75 -13.92
CA GLU A 18 10.78 8.41 -15.26
C GLU A 18 10.13 9.29 -16.34
N LEU A 19 8.79 9.42 -16.33
CA LEU A 19 8.05 10.25 -17.28
C LEU A 19 8.43 11.74 -17.21
N MET A 20 8.93 12.20 -16.07
CA MET A 20 9.42 13.57 -15.86
C MET A 20 10.92 13.73 -16.13
N GLY A 21 11.59 12.69 -16.65
CA GLY A 21 13.02 12.73 -16.99
C GLY A 21 13.95 12.61 -15.78
N GLY A 22 13.47 12.06 -14.66
CA GLY A 22 14.27 11.77 -13.49
C GLY A 22 15.32 10.68 -13.73
N SER A 23 16.29 10.58 -12.83
CA SER A 23 17.33 9.55 -12.92
C SER A 23 16.84 8.18 -12.42
N PRO A 24 17.48 7.06 -12.81
CA PRO A 24 17.16 5.74 -12.26
C PRO A 24 17.25 5.68 -10.73
N LYS A 25 18.18 6.44 -10.12
CA LYS A 25 18.26 6.57 -8.66
C LYS A 25 17.01 7.27 -8.09
N ALA A 26 16.56 8.36 -8.70
CA ALA A 26 15.34 9.05 -8.27
C ALA A 26 14.09 8.18 -8.41
N CYS A 27 14.02 7.34 -9.45
CA CYS A 27 12.95 6.35 -9.60
C CYS A 27 12.94 5.36 -8.43
N GLY A 28 14.12 4.85 -8.04
CA GLY A 28 14.28 3.98 -6.87
C GLY A 28 13.93 4.68 -5.56
N ASP A 29 14.35 5.93 -5.37
CA ASP A 29 14.03 6.73 -4.19
C ASP A 29 12.52 6.95 -4.06
N ALA A 30 11.83 7.33 -5.14
CA ALA A 30 10.37 7.50 -5.16
C ALA A 30 9.61 6.21 -4.87
N LEU A 31 10.03 5.09 -5.47
CA LEU A 31 9.45 3.78 -5.19
C LEU A 31 9.59 3.45 -3.71
N GLY A 32 10.80 3.55 -3.18
CA GLY A 32 11.06 3.22 -1.78
C GLY A 32 10.29 4.13 -0.83
N MET A 33 10.25 5.46 -1.07
CA MET A 33 9.43 6.41 -0.30
C MET A 33 7.95 6.00 -0.26
N SER A 34 7.38 5.60 -1.40
CA SER A 34 6.01 5.11 -1.45
C SER A 34 5.83 3.83 -0.63
N LEU A 35 6.78 2.89 -0.68
CA LEU A 35 6.72 1.66 0.10
C LEU A 35 6.78 1.92 1.61
N VAL A 36 7.68 2.79 2.08
CA VAL A 36 7.78 3.08 3.53
C VAL A 36 6.49 3.69 4.08
N ASN A 37 5.83 4.55 3.31
CA ASN A 37 4.57 5.18 3.71
C ASN A 37 3.38 4.20 3.80
N GLN A 38 3.51 3.01 3.21
CA GLN A 38 2.45 1.99 3.20
C GLN A 38 2.89 0.66 3.84
N MET A 39 4.06 0.65 4.48
CA MET A 39 4.58 -0.54 5.15
C MET A 39 3.70 -0.93 6.34
N GLY A 40 3.39 -2.21 6.46
CA GLY A 40 2.47 -2.74 7.47
C GLY A 40 0.99 -2.63 7.10
N LEU A 41 0.65 -2.13 5.91
CA LEU A 41 -0.75 -2.04 5.49
C LEU A 41 -1.41 -3.43 5.33
N VAL A 42 -2.24 -3.77 6.32
CA VAL A 42 -3.03 -5.00 6.43
C VAL A 42 -4.04 -5.16 5.30
N CYS A 43 -4.51 -6.38 5.00
CA CYS A 43 -5.53 -6.62 3.98
C CYS A 43 -6.76 -7.28 4.58
N ASP A 44 -7.68 -6.51 5.14
CA ASP A 44 -8.84 -7.08 5.83
C ASP A 44 -10.14 -6.43 5.28
N PRO A 45 -10.57 -6.85 4.07
CA PRO A 45 -11.71 -6.24 3.39
C PRO A 45 -13.04 -6.64 4.02
N VAL A 46 -13.96 -5.69 4.13
CA VAL A 46 -15.32 -5.93 4.63
C VAL A 46 -16.02 -6.94 3.70
N ALA A 47 -16.66 -7.93 4.30
CA ALA A 47 -17.35 -9.01 3.60
C ALA A 47 -16.45 -9.84 2.64
N GLY A 48 -15.12 -9.72 2.73
CA GLY A 48 -14.20 -10.37 1.80
C GLY A 48 -14.20 -9.76 0.39
N LEU A 49 -14.83 -8.59 0.21
CA LEU A 49 -15.02 -7.97 -1.10
C LEU A 49 -13.98 -6.88 -1.40
N VAL A 50 -13.61 -6.73 -2.68
CA VAL A 50 -12.64 -5.72 -3.14
C VAL A 50 -13.28 -4.32 -3.25
N GLU A 51 -13.92 -3.88 -2.18
CA GLU A 51 -14.66 -2.61 -2.14
C GLU A 51 -14.24 -1.75 -0.95
N ILE A 52 -14.41 -2.25 0.27
CA ILE A 52 -14.09 -1.54 1.50
C ILE A 52 -12.94 -2.26 2.20
N PRO A 53 -11.78 -1.60 2.45
CA PRO A 53 -11.40 -0.24 2.07
C PRO A 53 -10.70 -0.13 0.69
N CYS A 54 -10.70 -1.19 -0.12
CA CYS A 54 -9.85 -1.32 -1.32
C CYS A 54 -9.95 -0.13 -2.29
N VAL A 55 -11.15 0.40 -2.54
CA VAL A 55 -11.33 1.57 -3.42
C VAL A 55 -10.63 2.81 -2.87
N LYS A 56 -10.78 3.07 -1.56
CA LYS A 56 -10.18 4.25 -0.90
C LYS A 56 -8.65 4.13 -0.85
N ARG A 57 -8.14 2.91 -0.67
CA ARG A 57 -6.71 2.62 -0.69
C ARG A 57 -6.05 2.89 -2.04
N ASN A 58 -6.76 2.65 -3.15
CA ASN A 58 -6.26 3.02 -4.48
C ASN A 58 -6.13 4.54 -4.61
N VAL A 59 -7.14 5.30 -4.20
CA VAL A 59 -7.09 6.78 -4.24
C VAL A 59 -5.94 7.31 -3.37
N SER A 60 -5.81 6.83 -2.13
CA SER A 60 -4.70 7.22 -1.26
C SER A 60 -3.34 6.81 -1.82
N GLY A 61 -3.24 5.62 -2.43
CA GLY A 61 -2.03 5.16 -3.11
C GLY A 61 -1.60 6.12 -4.23
N VAL A 62 -2.52 6.61 -5.04
CA VAL A 62 -2.20 7.62 -6.07
C VAL A 62 -1.56 8.87 -5.43
N VAL A 63 -2.14 9.41 -4.35
CA VAL A 63 -1.60 10.60 -3.68
C VAL A 63 -0.20 10.34 -3.09
N ILE A 64 0.02 9.15 -2.52
CA ILE A 64 1.34 8.74 -2.01
C ILE A 64 2.35 8.62 -3.16
N ALA A 65 1.94 8.07 -4.31
CA ALA A 65 2.80 7.97 -5.48
C ALA A 65 3.23 9.34 -6.02
N PHE A 66 2.28 10.27 -6.18
CA PHE A 66 2.56 11.64 -6.63
C PHE A 66 3.49 12.38 -5.66
N SER A 67 3.17 12.37 -4.37
CA SER A 67 4.01 13.04 -3.37
C SER A 67 5.41 12.42 -3.27
N SER A 68 5.55 11.10 -3.42
CA SER A 68 6.85 10.43 -3.45
C SER A 68 7.67 10.78 -4.69
N ALA A 69 7.02 10.88 -5.86
CA ALA A 69 7.67 11.32 -7.09
C ALA A 69 8.13 12.78 -7.02
N ASP A 70 7.26 13.68 -6.51
CA ASP A 70 7.59 15.09 -6.31
C ASP A 70 8.80 15.26 -5.38
N MET A 71 8.84 14.52 -4.26
CA MET A 71 9.98 14.54 -3.35
C MET A 71 11.28 14.08 -4.04
N ALA A 72 11.24 12.97 -4.77
CA ALA A 72 12.42 12.46 -5.47
C ALA A 72 12.91 13.42 -6.58
N LEU A 73 12.00 14.01 -7.36
CA LEU A 73 12.32 15.02 -8.38
C LEU A 73 12.87 16.32 -7.78
N ALA A 74 12.44 16.68 -6.57
CA ALA A 74 12.99 17.80 -5.80
C ALA A 74 14.36 17.50 -5.18
N GLY A 75 14.92 16.31 -5.38
CA GLY A 75 16.21 15.90 -4.82
C GLY A 75 16.16 15.46 -3.37
N VAL A 76 14.96 15.19 -2.82
CA VAL A 76 14.85 14.52 -1.53
C VAL A 76 15.26 13.06 -1.73
N GLU A 77 16.29 12.65 -1.01
CA GLU A 77 16.82 11.29 -1.12
C GLU A 77 16.16 10.35 -0.12
N LEU A 78 15.88 9.14 -0.57
CA LEU A 78 15.60 8.03 0.33
C LEU A 78 16.91 7.59 1.00
N LYS A 79 16.93 7.58 2.33
CA LYS A 79 18.14 7.27 3.11
C LYS A 79 18.40 5.77 3.28
N ILE A 80 17.35 4.95 3.19
CA ILE A 80 17.45 3.49 3.21
C ILE A 80 17.34 3.00 1.76
N PRO A 81 18.28 2.19 1.25
CA PRO A 81 18.20 1.69 -0.12
C PRO A 81 16.86 1.01 -0.42
N VAL A 82 16.35 1.20 -1.63
CA VAL A 82 15.03 0.67 -2.04
C VAL A 82 14.92 -0.85 -1.86
N ASP A 83 16.00 -1.60 -2.12
CA ASP A 83 16.05 -3.04 -1.92
C ASP A 83 15.88 -3.44 -0.45
N GLU A 84 16.45 -2.65 0.48
CA GLU A 84 16.25 -2.85 1.92
C GLU A 84 14.81 -2.52 2.34
N CYS A 85 14.18 -1.50 1.74
CA CYS A 85 12.77 -1.22 1.95
C CYS A 85 11.87 -2.39 1.48
N ILE A 86 12.20 -3.02 0.34
CA ILE A 86 11.48 -4.19 -0.17
C ILE A 86 11.67 -5.40 0.77
N ALA A 87 12.90 -5.64 1.22
CA ALA A 87 13.18 -6.71 2.19
C ALA A 87 12.45 -6.49 3.53
N ALA A 88 12.42 -5.24 4.01
CA ALA A 88 11.67 -4.86 5.20
C ALA A 88 10.16 -5.06 5.01
N MET A 89 9.61 -4.68 3.86
CA MET A 89 8.20 -4.93 3.53
C MET A 89 7.88 -6.43 3.59
N LYS A 90 8.76 -7.29 3.06
CA LYS A 90 8.61 -8.74 3.16
C LYS A 90 8.62 -9.21 4.62
N SER A 91 9.62 -8.82 5.40
CA SER A 91 9.74 -9.19 6.81
C SER A 91 8.49 -8.80 7.62
N VAL A 92 7.99 -7.57 7.42
CA VAL A 92 6.75 -7.09 8.03
C VAL A 92 5.56 -7.96 7.61
N GLY A 93 5.46 -8.32 6.32
CA GLY A 93 4.38 -9.17 5.81
C GLY A 93 4.42 -10.60 6.36
N ASP A 94 5.61 -11.15 6.55
CA ASP A 94 5.82 -12.48 7.14
C ASP A 94 5.42 -12.48 8.62
N SER A 95 5.73 -11.41 9.35
CA SER A 95 5.36 -11.25 10.78
C SER A 95 3.87 -10.95 11.03
N MET A 96 3.13 -10.56 9.99
CA MET A 96 1.73 -10.17 10.10
C MET A 96 0.83 -11.38 10.39
N SER A 97 -0.03 -11.26 11.39
CA SER A 97 -1.06 -12.26 11.70
C SER A 97 -1.90 -12.62 10.47
N SER A 98 -2.21 -13.90 10.29
CA SER A 98 -3.08 -14.38 9.21
C SER A 98 -4.47 -13.74 9.23
N ALA A 99 -4.97 -13.36 10.41
CA ALA A 99 -6.24 -12.66 10.57
C ALA A 99 -6.24 -11.22 10.03
N LEU A 100 -5.07 -10.62 9.80
CA LEU A 100 -4.90 -9.28 9.22
C LEU A 100 -4.43 -9.32 7.76
N LYS A 101 -4.37 -10.52 7.18
CA LYS A 101 -4.28 -10.76 5.74
C LYS A 101 -5.70 -10.94 5.19
N GLU A 102 -5.85 -11.31 3.91
CA GLU A 102 -7.11 -11.36 3.12
C GLU A 102 -8.23 -12.27 3.65
N THR A 103 -8.17 -12.72 4.90
CA THR A 103 -9.10 -13.65 5.52
C THR A 103 -10.39 -13.01 6.04
N ALA A 104 -10.47 -11.67 6.12
CA ALA A 104 -11.63 -10.93 6.65
C ALA A 104 -12.01 -11.32 8.10
N MET A 105 -11.05 -11.82 8.89
CA MET A 105 -11.27 -12.32 10.26
C MET A 105 -10.85 -11.32 11.35
N GLY A 106 -10.28 -10.17 10.99
CA GLY A 106 -9.71 -9.21 11.93
C GLY A 106 -10.15 -7.78 11.67
N GLY A 107 -9.25 -6.83 11.94
CA GLY A 107 -9.30 -5.43 11.48
C GLY A 107 -10.68 -4.78 11.28
N LEU A 108 -10.92 -4.30 10.06
CA LEU A 108 -12.13 -3.60 9.65
C LEU A 108 -13.31 -4.57 9.43
N ALA A 109 -13.03 -5.77 8.91
CA ALA A 109 -14.04 -6.76 8.58
C ALA A 109 -14.77 -7.28 9.84
N ALA A 110 -14.04 -7.46 10.94
CA ALA A 110 -14.57 -7.88 12.24
C ALA A 110 -15.14 -6.72 13.10
N SER A 111 -15.11 -5.47 12.60
CA SER A 111 -15.77 -4.36 13.29
C SER A 111 -17.29 -4.57 13.33
N PRO A 112 -18.02 -3.98 14.31
CA PRO A 112 -19.48 -4.13 14.39
C PRO A 112 -20.19 -3.75 13.09
N THR A 113 -19.75 -2.67 12.44
CA THR A 113 -20.27 -2.23 11.15
C THR A 113 -19.86 -3.17 10.01
N GLY A 114 -18.63 -3.67 10.00
CA GLY A 114 -18.17 -4.64 8.99
C GLY A 114 -18.97 -5.93 9.02
N ILE A 115 -19.26 -6.46 10.21
CA ILE A 115 -20.09 -7.64 10.42
C ILE A 115 -21.52 -7.39 9.94
N ARG A 116 -22.11 -6.24 10.29
CA ARG A 116 -23.46 -5.86 9.83
C ARG A 116 -23.53 -5.77 8.30
N LEU A 117 -22.55 -5.13 7.66
CA LEU A 117 -22.51 -5.02 6.19
C LEU A 117 -22.33 -6.38 5.51
N ARG A 118 -21.50 -7.28 6.07
CA ARG A 118 -21.38 -8.67 5.57
C ARG A 118 -22.73 -9.38 5.56
N LYS A 119 -23.50 -9.25 6.65
CA LYS A 119 -24.85 -9.83 6.78
C LYS A 119 -25.83 -9.28 5.74
N GLU A 120 -25.83 -7.95 5.54
CA GLU A 120 -26.68 -7.30 4.54
C GLU A 120 -26.37 -7.78 3.11
N VAL A 121 -25.09 -7.99 2.78
CA VAL A 121 -24.67 -8.45 1.46
C VAL A 121 -25.04 -9.92 1.21
N PHE A 122 -24.86 -10.80 2.19
CA PHE A 122 -25.05 -12.24 2.02
C PHE A 122 -26.39 -12.78 2.52
N GLY A 123 -27.21 -11.97 3.18
CA GLY A 123 -28.52 -12.36 3.70
C GLY A 123 -28.46 -13.27 4.95
N GLU A 124 -27.43 -13.12 5.78
CA GLU A 124 -27.22 -13.88 7.04
C GLU A 124 -27.67 -13.15 8.31
#